data_AF-A0A925X2U6-F1
#
_entry.id   AF-A0A925X2U6-F1
#
_cell.length_a   1.000
_cell.length_b   1.000
_cell.length_c   1.000
_cell.angle_alpha   90.00
_cell.angle_beta   90.00
_cell.angle_gamma   90.00
#
_symmetry.space_group_name_H-M   'P 1'
#
loop_
_entity.id
_entity.type
_entity.pdbx_description
1 polymer ?
#
loop_
_entity_poly.entity_id
_entity_poly.type
_entity_poly.pdbx_seq_one_letter_code
_entity_poly.pdbx_strand_id
1 'polypeptide(L)'
;MTFLSPLWLLALIPWVVVALWLLIGRNPRVAVPFIPLWNDSDAPKRRASRALKRPQAAIVCALLALLLALIAGAKPALVRDQSVTAPIAPKIPENVGIVRVVVRETPRPAVLVRLRNQSELGMGTVTVTSSLAAASPADLVKREVELPKRDGERDYFFDLDRVGDVVSIEIVVDDELKSDNRARLVRGHSPAKLEPRTTVSPELARMIDVFLRNRPASAASSRVAIVDDVARLSQNESGVVVTSGTDRLRAQSPVRVSDHPITAHVRDWNLIASDALVGRPPIGEWTPIVQSDDRVLVAVRDHPARQVWVGFNSDAFARSTDFVIFWTDVFDSLGGSSGSEFRIDPSTLIDVKLAKSLSEPESGRSAASTIDLTRALLITALAFLAVATMLWNGLGSVKPPTITQDRHRSVAAKPLA
;
A
#
# COMPACT_ATOMS: atom_id res chain seq x y z
N MET A 1 27.26 -7.19 -22.09
CA MET A 1 26.29 -8.06 -22.77
C MET A 1 26.24 -7.67 -24.24
N THR A 2 26.96 -8.38 -25.08
CA THR A 2 26.97 -8.15 -26.53
C THR A 2 25.78 -8.91 -27.13
N PHE A 3 24.78 -8.19 -27.63
CA PHE A 3 23.67 -8.80 -28.34
C PHE A 3 24.20 -9.47 -29.61
N LEU A 4 24.23 -10.80 -29.60
CA LEU A 4 24.64 -11.61 -30.75
C LEU A 4 23.63 -11.39 -31.90
N SER A 5 24.03 -10.55 -32.85
CA SER A 5 23.45 -10.29 -34.17
C SER A 5 22.17 -9.41 -34.24
N PRO A 6 22.06 -8.54 -35.26
CA PRO A 6 20.88 -7.71 -35.53
C PRO A 6 19.65 -8.50 -36.04
N LEU A 7 19.72 -9.83 -36.11
CA LEU A 7 18.63 -10.71 -36.57
C LEU A 7 17.37 -10.58 -35.72
N TRP A 8 17.49 -10.16 -34.44
CA TRP A 8 16.33 -9.92 -33.58
C TRP A 8 15.45 -8.76 -34.07
N LEU A 9 16.00 -7.79 -34.81
CA LEU A 9 15.21 -6.68 -35.38
C LEU A 9 14.25 -7.16 -36.48
N LEU A 10 14.61 -8.23 -37.20
CA LEU A 10 13.70 -8.85 -38.17
C LEU A 10 12.52 -9.53 -37.47
N ALA A 11 12.71 -10.02 -36.24
CA ALA A 11 11.62 -10.60 -35.44
C ALA A 11 10.59 -9.56 -34.96
N LEU A 12 10.91 -8.25 -35.03
CA LEU A 12 9.99 -7.16 -34.68
C LEU A 12 9.08 -6.73 -35.84
N ILE A 13 9.39 -7.10 -37.09
CA ILE A 13 8.60 -6.69 -38.26
C ILE A 13 7.12 -7.12 -38.16
N PRO A 14 6.78 -8.38 -37.76
CA PRO A 14 5.38 -8.78 -37.59
C PRO A 14 4.63 -7.95 -36.54
N TRP A 15 5.34 -7.50 -35.49
CA TRP A 15 4.79 -6.66 -34.42
C TRP A 15 4.46 -5.27 -34.89
N VAL A 16 5.35 -4.66 -35.68
CA VAL A 16 5.10 -3.36 -36.32
C VAL A 16 3.87 -3.44 -37.21
N VAL A 17 3.70 -4.52 -37.98
CA VAL A 17 2.52 -4.72 -38.84
C VAL A 17 1.22 -4.84 -38.03
N VAL A 18 1.21 -5.61 -36.93
CA VAL A 18 0.03 -5.73 -36.04
C VAL A 18 -0.29 -4.42 -35.35
N ALA A 19 0.72 -3.68 -34.87
CA ALA A 19 0.52 -2.36 -34.26
C ALA A 19 -0.05 -1.35 -35.26
N LEU A 20 0.48 -1.31 -36.48
CA LEU A 20 -0.06 -0.47 -37.56
C LEU A 20 -1.50 -0.86 -37.88
N TRP A 21 -1.80 -2.15 -37.95
CA TRP A 21 -3.15 -2.66 -38.21
C TRP A 21 -4.14 -2.28 -37.12
N LEU A 22 -3.77 -2.37 -35.83
CA LEU A 22 -4.60 -1.93 -34.71
C LEU A 22 -4.82 -0.41 -34.71
N LEU A 23 -3.85 0.38 -35.16
CA LEU A 23 -3.98 1.84 -35.30
C LEU A 23 -4.85 2.23 -36.50
N ILE A 24 -4.80 1.46 -37.59
CA ILE A 24 -5.58 1.72 -38.81
C ILE A 24 -7.00 1.16 -38.71
N GLY A 25 -7.21 0.11 -37.89
CA GLY A 25 -8.49 -0.48 -37.56
C GLY A 25 -9.37 0.47 -36.77
N ARG A 26 -9.97 1.45 -37.49
CA ARG A 26 -10.87 2.46 -36.94
C ARG A 26 -11.95 1.79 -36.11
N ASN A 27 -11.95 2.06 -34.80
CA ASN A 27 -13.15 1.91 -33.99
C ASN A 27 -14.27 2.67 -34.71
N PRO A 28 -15.39 2.01 -35.08
CA PRO A 28 -16.52 2.73 -35.62
C PRO A 28 -16.86 3.84 -34.63
N ARG A 29 -16.85 5.09 -35.11
CA ARG A 29 -17.26 6.25 -34.31
C ARG A 29 -18.74 6.04 -33.99
N VAL A 30 -19.01 5.36 -32.89
CA VAL A 30 -20.34 5.32 -32.30
C VAL A 30 -20.52 6.74 -31.76
N ALA A 31 -21.34 7.53 -32.45
CA ALA A 31 -21.79 8.80 -31.93
C ALA A 31 -22.51 8.50 -30.62
N VAL A 32 -21.84 8.75 -29.51
CA VAL A 32 -22.46 8.63 -28.20
C VAL A 32 -23.34 9.87 -28.10
N PRO A 33 -24.68 9.76 -28.18
CA PRO A 33 -25.53 10.91 -27.88
C PRO A 33 -25.16 11.31 -26.45
N PHE A 34 -24.75 12.55 -26.26
CA PHE A 34 -24.49 13.12 -24.94
C PHE A 34 -25.81 13.10 -24.17
N ILE A 35 -26.11 11.99 -23.51
CA ILE A 35 -27.25 11.83 -22.62
C ILE A 35 -26.90 12.59 -21.33
N PRO A 36 -27.76 13.52 -20.87
CA PRO A 36 -27.62 14.18 -19.58
C PRO A 36 -27.78 13.11 -18.49
N LEU A 37 -26.67 12.61 -17.95
CA LEU A 37 -26.63 11.46 -17.04
C LEU A 37 -26.92 11.78 -15.57
N TRP A 38 -27.43 12.98 -15.28
CA TRP A 38 -27.97 13.29 -13.96
C TRP A 38 -29.26 14.06 -14.11
N ASN A 39 -30.37 13.32 -14.14
CA ASN A 39 -31.54 13.63 -13.32
C ASN A 39 -32.48 12.40 -13.26
N ASP A 40 -32.66 11.93 -12.04
CA ASP A 40 -33.80 11.22 -11.45
C ASP A 40 -34.34 9.88 -11.97
N SER A 41 -34.56 9.01 -10.97
CA SER A 41 -35.72 8.13 -10.74
C SER A 41 -35.85 6.77 -11.48
N ASP A 42 -35.89 5.70 -10.67
CA ASP A 42 -36.68 4.47 -10.78
C ASP A 42 -36.63 3.57 -12.03
N ALA A 43 -35.70 3.78 -12.96
CA ALA A 43 -35.57 2.85 -14.08
C ALA A 43 -35.09 1.45 -13.61
N PRO A 44 -35.80 0.35 -13.92
CA PRO A 44 -35.40 -0.99 -13.53
C PRO A 44 -34.04 -1.33 -14.12
N LYS A 45 -33.09 -1.70 -13.25
CA LYS A 45 -31.72 -2.10 -13.60
C LYS A 45 -31.75 -3.24 -14.62
N ARG A 46 -31.76 -2.93 -15.92
CA ARG A 46 -31.56 -3.90 -16.98
C ARG A 46 -30.16 -4.47 -16.81
N ARG A 47 -30.07 -5.72 -16.37
CA ARG A 47 -28.82 -6.49 -16.34
C ARG A 47 -28.27 -6.50 -17.76
N ALA A 48 -27.24 -5.70 -18.02
CA ALA A 48 -26.46 -5.79 -19.23
C ALA A 48 -25.88 -7.21 -19.27
N SER A 49 -26.42 -8.07 -20.14
CA SER A 49 -25.82 -9.36 -20.40
C SER A 49 -24.46 -9.07 -21.06
N ARG A 50 -23.39 -9.24 -20.28
CA ARG A 50 -22.03 -9.18 -20.80
C ARG A 50 -21.84 -10.44 -21.64
N ALA A 51 -22.31 -10.42 -22.88
CA ALA A 51 -21.92 -11.40 -23.87
C ALA A 51 -20.41 -11.23 -24.06
N LEU A 52 -19.65 -12.20 -23.55
CA LEU A 52 -18.20 -12.25 -23.69
C LEU A 52 -17.89 -12.30 -25.19
N LYS A 53 -17.57 -11.15 -25.80
CA LYS A 53 -17.13 -11.11 -27.18
C LYS A 53 -15.78 -11.82 -27.22
N ARG A 54 -15.72 -12.93 -27.96
CA ARG A 54 -14.47 -13.67 -28.14
C ARG A 54 -13.41 -12.70 -28.68
N PRO A 55 -12.21 -12.64 -28.07
CA PRO A 55 -11.15 -11.80 -28.57
C PRO A 55 -10.89 -12.16 -30.04
N GLN A 56 -10.60 -11.15 -30.85
CA GLN A 56 -10.27 -11.38 -32.26
C GLN A 56 -9.09 -12.36 -32.32
N ALA A 57 -9.23 -13.45 -33.06
CA ALA A 57 -8.24 -14.53 -33.11
C ALA A 57 -6.81 -14.02 -33.41
N ALA A 58 -6.70 -12.93 -34.18
CA ALA A 58 -5.45 -12.24 -34.47
C ALA A 58 -4.68 -11.81 -33.20
N ILE A 59 -5.38 -11.29 -32.18
CA ILE A 59 -4.74 -10.84 -30.92
C ILE A 59 -4.22 -12.04 -30.12
N VAL A 60 -4.97 -13.15 -30.09
CA VAL A 60 -4.56 -14.37 -29.40
C VAL A 60 -3.31 -14.96 -30.06
N CYS A 61 -3.28 -15.04 -31.39
CA CYS A 61 -2.10 -15.50 -32.13
C CYS A 61 -0.88 -14.59 -31.91
N ALA A 62 -1.06 -13.26 -31.89
CA ALA A 62 0.03 -12.34 -31.60
C ALA A 62 0.60 -12.56 -30.19
N LEU A 63 -0.25 -12.64 -29.16
CA LEU A 63 0.19 -12.89 -27.78
C LEU A 63 0.92 -14.22 -27.62
N LEU A 64 0.46 -15.29 -28.29
CA LEU A 64 1.14 -16.58 -28.32
C LEU A 64 2.52 -16.49 -28.99
N ALA A 65 2.63 -15.77 -30.11
CA ALA A 65 3.90 -15.53 -30.77
C ALA A 65 4.87 -14.73 -29.88
N LEU A 66 4.37 -13.75 -29.11
CA LEU A 66 5.19 -12.98 -28.16
C LEU A 66 5.73 -13.88 -27.05
N LEU A 67 4.86 -14.70 -26.48
CA LEU A 67 5.21 -15.63 -25.42
C LEU A 67 6.29 -16.61 -25.89
N LEU A 68 6.14 -17.17 -27.09
CA LEU A 68 7.12 -18.07 -27.68
C LEU A 68 8.44 -17.36 -27.98
N ALA A 69 8.41 -16.12 -28.48
CA ALA A 69 9.61 -15.32 -28.69
C ALA A 69 10.33 -14.99 -27.37
N LEU A 70 9.58 -14.68 -26.30
CA LEU A 70 10.11 -14.49 -24.95
C LEU A 70 10.75 -15.76 -24.41
N ILE A 71 10.09 -16.91 -24.54
CA ILE A 71 10.64 -18.20 -24.09
C ILE A 71 11.90 -18.56 -24.89
N ALA A 72 11.90 -18.35 -26.21
CA ALA A 72 13.07 -18.60 -27.05
C ALA A 72 14.24 -17.64 -26.71
N GLY A 73 13.94 -16.36 -26.48
CA GLY A 73 14.93 -15.34 -26.09
C GLY A 73 15.50 -15.57 -24.69
N ALA A 74 14.68 -16.08 -23.77
CA ALA A 74 15.11 -16.44 -22.42
C ALA A 74 16.10 -17.61 -22.41
N LYS A 75 16.20 -18.37 -23.51
CA LYS A 75 17.02 -19.59 -23.63
C LYS A 75 16.96 -20.39 -22.32
N PRO A 76 15.78 -20.88 -21.89
CA PRO A 76 15.68 -21.63 -20.65
C PRO A 76 16.65 -22.78 -20.73
N ALA A 77 17.74 -22.67 -19.97
CA ALA A 77 18.69 -23.75 -19.85
C ALA A 77 17.93 -24.87 -19.14
N LEU A 78 17.58 -25.91 -19.90
CA LEU A 78 17.22 -27.19 -19.31
C LEU A 78 18.48 -27.70 -18.64
N VAL A 79 18.72 -27.21 -17.42
CA VAL A 79 19.76 -27.72 -16.52
C VAL A 79 19.33 -29.15 -16.24
N ARG A 80 19.95 -30.07 -16.98
CA ARG A 80 19.79 -31.50 -16.75
C ARG A 80 20.52 -31.75 -15.44
N ASP A 81 19.75 -31.77 -14.36
CA ASP A 81 20.25 -31.89 -13.01
C ASP A 81 20.96 -33.25 -12.86
N GLN A 82 22.27 -33.27 -13.10
CA GLN A 82 23.14 -34.36 -12.67
C GLN A 82 23.45 -34.10 -11.20
N SER A 83 22.43 -34.23 -10.36
CA SER A 83 22.60 -34.23 -8.92
C SER A 83 23.38 -35.50 -8.56
N VAL A 84 24.70 -35.37 -8.41
CA VAL A 84 25.46 -36.33 -7.61
C VAL A 84 24.95 -36.15 -6.18
N THR A 85 24.00 -36.99 -5.78
CA THR A 85 23.47 -37.06 -4.43
C THR A 85 24.55 -37.60 -3.49
N ALA A 86 25.55 -36.77 -3.18
CA ALA A 86 26.24 -36.89 -1.92
C ALA A 86 25.27 -36.35 -0.85
N PRO A 87 24.87 -37.14 0.14
CA PRO A 87 24.06 -36.65 1.25
C PRO A 87 24.90 -35.69 2.09
N ILE A 88 24.93 -34.41 1.70
CA ILE A 88 25.39 -33.35 2.58
C ILE A 88 24.24 -33.14 3.56
N ALA A 89 24.31 -33.77 4.72
CA ALA A 89 23.44 -33.41 5.82
C ALA A 89 23.72 -31.92 6.12
N PRO A 90 22.74 -31.02 5.96
CA PRO A 90 22.98 -29.61 6.22
C PRO A 90 23.36 -29.46 7.69
N LYS A 91 24.57 -28.97 7.96
CA LYS A 91 24.98 -28.58 9.31
C LYS A 91 24.02 -27.46 9.72
N ILE A 92 23.17 -27.71 10.72
CA ILE A 92 22.32 -26.68 11.31
C ILE A 92 23.26 -25.68 11.99
N PRO A 93 23.23 -24.39 11.63
CA PRO A 93 24.13 -23.42 12.21
C PRO A 93 23.87 -23.28 13.71
N GLU A 94 24.94 -23.18 14.49
CA GLU A 94 24.85 -22.89 15.91
C GLU A 94 24.43 -21.42 16.08
N ASN A 95 23.31 -21.17 16.78
CA ASN A 95 22.67 -19.86 16.82
C ASN A 95 22.13 -19.51 18.22
N VAL A 96 22.29 -18.26 18.65
CA VAL A 96 21.69 -17.73 19.88
C VAL A 96 20.98 -16.41 19.59
N GLY A 97 19.68 -16.48 19.30
CA GLY A 97 18.91 -15.32 18.84
C GLY A 97 17.99 -14.68 19.88
N ILE A 98 17.70 -13.38 19.68
CA ILE A 98 16.59 -12.68 20.33
C ILE A 98 15.29 -13.10 19.65
N VAL A 99 14.37 -13.74 20.38
CA VAL A 99 13.06 -14.15 19.87
C VAL A 99 12.00 -13.10 20.12
N ARG A 100 12.07 -12.43 21.28
CA ARG A 100 11.06 -11.45 21.69
C ARG A 100 11.67 -10.37 22.56
N VAL A 101 11.21 -9.15 22.35
CA VAL A 101 11.50 -8.03 23.24
C VAL A 101 10.20 -7.35 23.63
N VAL A 102 10.04 -7.03 24.91
CA VAL A 102 8.91 -6.26 25.44
C VAL A 102 9.45 -5.19 26.36
N VAL A 103 8.97 -3.96 26.17
CA VAL A 103 9.30 -2.82 27.03
C VAL A 103 8.08 -2.46 27.86
N ARG A 104 8.32 -2.16 29.14
CA ARG A 104 7.31 -1.67 30.07
C ARG A 104 7.84 -0.41 30.74
N GLU A 105 7.01 0.61 30.86
CA GLU A 105 7.39 1.89 31.49
C GLU A 105 6.91 1.99 32.92
N THR A 106 5.70 1.48 33.19
CA THR A 106 5.04 1.57 34.51
C THR A 106 4.71 0.17 35.04
N PRO A 107 4.80 -0.07 36.36
CA PRO A 107 5.17 0.88 37.42
C PRO A 107 6.66 1.20 37.50
N ARG A 108 7.54 0.33 36.97
CA ARG A 108 8.99 0.57 36.87
C ARG A 108 9.45 0.25 35.45
N PRO A 109 10.28 1.13 34.83
CA PRO A 109 10.88 0.89 33.52
C PRO A 109 11.66 -0.42 33.49
N ALA A 110 11.32 -1.31 32.56
CA ALA A 110 12.01 -2.59 32.39
C ALA A 110 11.87 -3.12 30.97
N VAL A 111 12.85 -3.91 30.55
CA VAL A 111 12.85 -4.66 29.29
C VAL A 111 12.86 -6.15 29.61
N LEU A 112 11.93 -6.88 29.01
CA LEU A 112 11.98 -8.34 28.92
C LEU A 112 12.60 -8.70 27.58
N VAL A 113 13.64 -9.52 27.61
CA VAL A 113 14.29 -10.10 26.44
C VAL A 113 14.16 -11.61 26.51
N ARG A 114 13.54 -12.23 25.51
CA ARG A 114 13.47 -13.68 25.36
C ARG A 114 14.56 -14.14 24.40
N LEU A 115 15.42 -15.03 24.89
CA LEU A 115 16.49 -15.63 24.10
C LEU A 115 16.16 -17.07 23.76
N ARG A 116 16.63 -17.52 22.59
CA ARG A 116 16.64 -18.93 22.17
C ARG A 116 18.07 -19.36 21.91
N ASN A 117 18.41 -20.58 22.31
CA ASN A 117 19.74 -21.14 22.10
C ASN A 117 19.65 -22.43 21.26
N GLN A 118 20.34 -22.48 20.13
CA GLN A 118 20.48 -23.65 19.25
C GLN A 118 21.96 -24.11 19.17
N SER A 119 22.80 -23.64 20.09
CA SER A 119 24.23 -23.94 20.22
C SER A 119 24.53 -24.69 21.52
N GLU A 120 25.79 -25.02 21.75
CA GLU A 120 26.30 -25.55 23.02
C GLU A 120 26.77 -24.44 23.99
N LEU A 121 26.60 -23.16 23.65
CA LEU A 121 27.01 -22.03 24.49
C LEU A 121 26.15 -21.97 25.77
N GLY A 122 26.80 -21.91 26.93
CA GLY A 122 26.11 -21.81 28.23
C GLY A 122 25.96 -20.39 28.77
N MET A 123 26.75 -19.44 28.27
CA MET A 123 26.84 -18.06 28.78
C MET A 123 26.87 -17.07 27.63
N GLY A 124 26.29 -15.89 27.86
CA GLY A 124 26.33 -14.76 26.93
C GLY A 124 26.22 -13.43 27.67
N THR A 125 26.59 -12.35 27.01
CA THR A 125 26.41 -11.00 27.57
C THR A 125 25.30 -10.28 26.83
N VAL A 126 24.30 -9.79 27.55
CA VAL A 126 23.24 -8.97 26.96
C VAL A 126 23.46 -7.51 27.36
N THR A 127 23.42 -6.64 26.35
CA THR A 127 23.53 -5.20 26.47
C THR A 127 22.21 -4.57 26.07
N VAL A 128 21.64 -3.75 26.95
CA VAL A 128 20.42 -2.98 26.71
C VAL A 128 20.76 -1.51 26.82
N THR A 129 20.48 -0.75 25.77
CA THR A 129 20.72 0.69 25.71
C THR A 129 19.39 1.42 25.48
N SER A 130 19.08 2.37 26.34
CA SER A 130 17.85 3.18 26.29
C SER A 130 18.21 4.64 25.94
N SER A 131 18.21 5.00 24.66
CA SER A 131 18.62 6.35 24.25
C SER A 131 17.43 7.31 24.18
N LEU A 132 17.52 8.44 24.88
CA LEU A 132 16.90 9.69 24.41
C LEU A 132 17.81 10.30 23.32
N ALA A 133 17.27 11.19 22.47
CA ALA A 133 17.95 11.77 21.29
C ALA A 133 19.37 12.35 21.52
N ALA A 134 19.81 12.53 22.78
CA ALA A 134 21.20 12.70 23.16
C ALA A 134 21.68 11.49 23.98
N ALA A 135 22.45 10.60 23.36
CA ALA A 135 22.94 9.38 23.99
C ALA A 135 23.83 9.70 25.21
N SER A 136 23.32 9.45 26.41
CA SER A 136 24.13 9.44 27.63
C SER A 136 24.61 8.01 27.89
N PRO A 137 25.89 7.80 28.23
CA PRO A 137 26.40 6.48 28.61
C PRO A 137 25.75 5.92 29.89
N ALA A 138 25.01 6.74 30.64
CA ALA A 138 24.28 6.32 31.84
C ALA A 138 23.10 5.37 31.55
N ASP A 139 22.59 5.31 30.32
CA ASP A 139 21.41 4.50 29.99
C ASP A 139 21.77 3.09 29.44
N LEU A 140 22.96 2.59 29.78
CA LEU A 140 23.50 1.29 29.35
C LEU A 140 23.43 0.25 30.49
N VAL A 141 22.69 -0.83 30.28
CA VAL A 141 22.65 -1.99 31.18
C VAL A 141 23.33 -3.17 30.52
N LYS A 142 24.42 -3.64 31.10
CA LYS A 142 25.16 -4.84 30.66
C LYS A 142 25.03 -5.94 31.71
N ARG A 143 24.58 -7.12 31.30
CA ARG A 143 24.40 -8.26 32.20
C ARG A 143 24.88 -9.54 31.54
N GLU A 144 25.67 -10.31 32.27
CA GLU A 144 25.98 -11.68 31.90
C GLU A 144 24.80 -12.59 32.24
N VAL A 145 24.40 -13.43 31.29
CA VAL A 145 23.24 -14.31 31.41
C VAL A 145 23.62 -15.76 31.08
N GLU A 146 23.09 -16.68 31.89
CA GLU A 146 23.13 -18.12 31.59
C GLU A 146 22.13 -18.40 30.48
N LEU A 147 22.61 -18.81 29.30
CA LEU A 147 21.79 -19.10 28.12
C LEU A 147 20.89 -20.33 28.39
N PRO A 148 19.70 -20.42 27.77
CA PRO A 148 18.88 -21.63 27.89
C PRO A 148 19.65 -22.84 27.34
N LYS A 149 19.28 -24.05 27.76
CA LYS A 149 19.79 -25.28 27.15
C LYS A 149 19.50 -25.27 25.64
N ARG A 150 20.25 -26.07 24.88
CA ARG A 150 20.02 -26.26 23.45
C ARG A 150 18.54 -26.54 23.13
N ASP A 151 18.05 -25.85 22.11
CA ASP A 151 16.65 -25.75 21.66
C ASP A 151 15.66 -25.16 22.70
N GLY A 152 16.18 -24.57 23.78
CA GLY A 152 15.40 -23.91 24.82
C GLY A 152 15.22 -22.41 24.61
N GLU A 153 14.21 -21.85 25.27
CA GLU A 153 13.97 -20.41 25.38
C GLU A 153 13.94 -19.97 26.85
N ARG A 154 14.42 -18.75 27.14
CA ARG A 154 14.36 -18.18 28.50
C ARG A 154 14.13 -16.67 28.45
N ASP A 155 13.33 -16.19 29.39
CA ASP A 155 13.05 -14.76 29.59
C ASP A 155 14.05 -14.15 30.58
N TYR A 156 14.60 -12.99 30.23
CA TYR A 156 15.48 -12.19 31.07
C TYR A 156 14.92 -10.78 31.24
N PHE A 157 14.99 -10.27 32.45
CA PHE A 157 14.51 -8.94 32.81
C PHE A 157 15.67 -8.00 33.09
N PHE A 158 15.57 -6.80 32.52
CA PHE A 158 16.52 -5.71 32.66
C PHE A 158 15.76 -4.50 33.19
N ASP A 159 16.02 -4.13 34.43
CA ASP A 159 15.50 -2.88 34.98
C ASP A 159 16.21 -1.70 34.31
N LEU A 160 15.45 -0.69 33.91
CA LEU A 160 15.97 0.57 33.38
C LEU A 160 15.68 1.69 34.38
N ASP A 161 16.49 2.74 34.37
CA ASP A 161 16.17 3.96 35.11
C ASP A 161 15.07 4.75 34.40
N ARG A 162 15.12 4.77 33.06
CA ARG A 162 14.15 5.41 32.18
C ARG A 162 14.10 4.74 30.80
N VAL A 163 12.96 4.87 30.12
CA VAL A 163 12.81 4.38 28.74
C VAL A 163 12.89 5.56 27.78
N GLY A 164 13.91 5.57 26.91
CA GLY A 164 14.05 6.57 25.86
C GLY A 164 13.12 6.34 24.67
N ASP A 165 13.37 7.04 23.56
CA ASP A 165 12.61 6.84 22.31
C ASP A 165 13.09 5.61 21.55
N VAL A 166 14.30 5.14 21.84
CA VAL A 166 14.87 3.95 21.21
C VAL A 166 15.45 3.07 22.30
N VAL A 167 15.06 1.79 22.28
CA VAL A 167 15.66 0.74 23.10
C VAL A 167 16.35 -0.24 22.18
N SER A 168 17.67 -0.32 22.29
CA SER A 168 18.51 -1.25 21.53
C SER A 168 18.97 -2.39 22.44
N ILE A 169 18.90 -3.61 21.93
CA ILE A 169 19.29 -4.83 22.63
C ILE A 169 20.31 -5.54 21.75
N GLU A 170 21.43 -5.93 22.35
CA GLU A 170 22.49 -6.68 21.69
C GLU A 170 22.94 -7.84 22.58
N ILE A 171 22.98 -9.05 22.01
CA ILE A 171 23.64 -10.21 22.61
C ILE A 171 25.05 -10.31 22.04
N VAL A 172 26.04 -10.36 22.92
CA VAL A 172 27.44 -10.59 22.56
C VAL A 172 27.77 -12.05 22.85
N VAL A 173 27.78 -12.85 21.79
CA VAL A 173 28.07 -14.29 21.76
C VAL A 173 28.80 -14.64 20.45
N ASP A 174 29.57 -15.73 20.45
CA ASP A 174 30.32 -16.20 19.28
C ASP A 174 29.62 -17.38 18.57
N ASP A 175 28.44 -17.11 18.03
CA ASP A 175 27.66 -18.03 17.18
C ASP A 175 27.79 -17.78 15.66
N GLU A 176 27.18 -18.63 14.84
CA GLU A 176 27.30 -18.57 13.38
C GLU A 176 26.33 -17.56 12.72
N LEU A 177 25.30 -17.07 13.44
CA LEU A 177 24.27 -16.17 12.91
C LEU A 177 24.16 -14.88 13.72
N LYS A 178 24.80 -13.79 13.27
CA LYS A 178 24.82 -12.51 14.02
C LYS A 178 23.57 -11.64 13.87
N SER A 179 22.68 -11.97 12.94
CA SER A 179 21.60 -11.06 12.53
C SER A 179 20.44 -10.99 13.53
N ASP A 180 20.19 -12.06 14.29
CA ASP A 180 19.20 -12.10 15.38
C ASP A 180 19.79 -11.79 16.76
N ASN A 181 21.08 -11.44 16.83
CA ASN A 181 21.73 -10.98 18.07
C ASN A 181 21.38 -9.53 18.41
N ARG A 182 20.69 -8.80 17.52
CA ARG A 182 20.34 -7.39 17.69
C ARG A 182 18.84 -7.19 17.52
N ALA A 183 18.25 -6.40 18.40
CA ALA A 183 16.88 -5.95 18.28
C ALA A 183 16.79 -4.46 18.64
N ARG A 184 15.97 -3.72 17.89
CA ARG A 184 15.73 -2.31 18.18
C ARG A 184 14.23 -2.06 18.26
N LEU A 185 13.82 -1.46 19.37
CA LEU A 185 12.49 -0.97 19.58
C LEU A 185 12.51 0.55 19.46
N VAL A 186 11.62 1.08 18.64
CA VAL A 186 11.44 2.52 18.48
C VAL A 186 10.07 2.88 19.04
N ARG A 187 10.06 3.91 19.88
CA ARG A 187 8.86 4.56 20.39
C ARG A 187 8.15 5.21 19.20
N GLY A 188 7.11 4.56 18.73
CA GLY A 188 6.19 5.08 17.74
C GLY A 188 5.00 5.78 18.39
N HIS A 189 4.37 6.65 17.64
CA HIS A 189 3.04 7.15 17.99
C HIS A 189 2.03 6.01 17.89
N SER A 190 1.22 5.82 18.93
CA SER A 190 0.07 4.93 18.83
C SER A 190 -0.99 5.60 17.95
N PRO A 191 -1.58 4.88 16.99
CA PRO A 191 -2.65 5.43 16.18
C PRO A 191 -3.84 5.79 17.07
N ALA A 192 -4.53 6.88 16.75
CA ALA A 192 -5.69 7.33 17.50
C ALA A 192 -6.84 6.30 17.45
N LYS A 193 -7.53 6.12 18.59
CA LYS A 193 -8.81 5.42 18.65
C LYS A 193 -9.92 6.43 18.33
N LEU A 194 -10.38 6.42 17.08
CA LEU A 194 -11.42 7.33 16.60
C LEU A 194 -12.80 6.93 17.12
N GLU A 195 -13.54 7.87 17.71
CA GLU A 195 -14.88 7.66 18.29
C GLU A 195 -15.88 8.67 17.70
N PRO A 196 -16.55 8.31 16.59
CA PRO A 196 -17.64 9.12 16.05
C PRO A 196 -18.81 9.20 17.04
N ARG A 197 -19.12 10.42 17.50
CA ARG A 197 -20.26 10.73 18.40
C ARG A 197 -21.39 11.46 17.68
N THR A 198 -21.20 11.78 16.41
CA THR A 198 -22.20 12.35 15.52
C THR A 198 -22.25 11.58 14.21
N THR A 199 -23.28 11.84 13.40
CA THR A 199 -23.33 11.38 12.01
C THR A 199 -22.36 12.22 11.18
N VAL A 200 -21.33 11.57 10.64
CA VAL A 200 -20.40 12.17 9.69
C VAL A 200 -20.86 11.95 8.25
N SER A 201 -20.28 12.70 7.30
CA SER A 201 -20.55 12.46 5.87
C SER A 201 -20.17 11.02 5.47
N PRO A 202 -20.83 10.43 4.46
CA PRO A 202 -20.48 9.09 3.97
C PRO A 202 -19.00 8.96 3.56
N GLU A 203 -18.41 10.03 3.04
CA GLU A 203 -17.01 10.11 2.62
C GLU A 203 -16.07 10.00 3.83
N LEU A 204 -16.34 10.78 4.88
CA LEU A 204 -15.57 10.75 6.12
C LEU A 204 -15.75 9.42 6.87
N ALA A 205 -16.96 8.86 6.90
CA ALA A 205 -17.22 7.54 7.48
C ALA A 205 -16.36 6.45 6.81
N ARG A 206 -16.32 6.44 5.47
CA ARG A 206 -15.46 5.52 4.70
C ARG A 206 -13.99 5.73 5.01
N MET A 207 -13.55 6.99 5.12
CA MET A 207 -12.16 7.30 5.47
C MET A 207 -11.80 6.83 6.88
N ILE A 208 -12.68 7.01 7.86
CA ILE A 208 -12.48 6.50 9.24
C ILE A 208 -12.35 4.97 9.24
N ASP A 209 -13.19 4.23 8.50
CA ASP A 209 -13.09 2.77 8.39
C ASP A 209 -11.73 2.34 7.79
N VAL A 210 -11.32 2.99 6.69
CA VAL A 210 -10.03 2.70 6.05
C VAL A 210 -8.86 3.02 6.98
N PHE A 211 -8.91 4.14 7.70
CA PHE A 211 -7.89 4.52 8.66
C PHE A 211 -7.76 3.48 9.78
N LEU A 212 -8.86 3.12 10.43
CA LEU A 212 -8.87 2.16 11.55
C LEU A 212 -8.43 0.75 11.11
N ARG A 213 -8.75 0.35 9.88
CA ARG A 213 -8.33 -0.95 9.33
C ARG A 213 -6.82 -1.01 9.09
N ASN A 214 -6.22 0.08 8.63
CA ASN A 214 -4.78 0.15 8.36
C ASN A 214 -3.94 0.53 9.58
N ARG A 215 -4.58 1.11 10.61
CA ARG A 215 -3.95 1.58 11.83
C ARG A 215 -4.75 1.13 13.06
N PRO A 216 -4.71 -0.17 13.39
CA PRO A 216 -5.47 -0.70 14.50
C PRO A 216 -5.04 -0.03 15.80
N ALA A 217 -6.02 0.48 16.55
CA ALA A 217 -5.78 1.07 17.87
C ALA A 217 -5.31 0.00 18.87
N SER A 218 -4.35 0.35 19.71
CA SER A 218 -3.90 -0.47 20.83
C SER A 218 -4.59 -0.04 22.12
N ALA A 219 -4.36 -0.77 23.22
CA ALA A 219 -4.84 -0.34 24.53
C ALA A 219 -4.21 0.98 25.01
N ALA A 220 -3.06 1.36 24.44
CA ALA A 220 -2.35 2.61 24.73
C ALA A 220 -2.78 3.77 23.80
N SER A 221 -3.64 3.51 22.80
CA SER A 221 -4.12 4.54 21.88
C SER A 221 -4.96 5.59 22.60
N SER A 222 -4.65 6.85 22.32
CA SER A 222 -5.46 7.99 22.75
C SER A 222 -6.83 7.96 22.08
N ARG A 223 -7.88 8.31 22.84
CA ARG A 223 -9.26 8.40 22.33
C ARG A 223 -9.44 9.76 21.66
N VAL A 224 -9.95 9.76 20.44
CA VAL A 224 -10.20 10.98 19.65
C VAL A 224 -11.68 11.03 19.30
N ALA A 225 -12.40 11.94 19.94
CA ALA A 225 -13.83 12.11 19.70
C ALA A 225 -14.06 12.87 18.38
N ILE A 226 -15.06 12.45 17.59
CA ILE A 226 -15.49 13.18 16.39
C ILE A 226 -16.92 13.67 16.64
N VAL A 227 -17.08 14.98 16.72
CA VAL A 227 -18.36 15.65 17.03
C VAL A 227 -18.70 16.68 15.95
N ASP A 228 -19.92 17.19 15.96
CA ASP A 228 -20.43 18.23 15.03
C ASP A 228 -20.40 19.64 15.64
N ASP A 229 -20.34 19.73 16.96
CA ASP A 229 -20.37 20.97 17.74
C ASP A 229 -19.27 20.97 18.81
N VAL A 230 -18.55 22.08 18.94
CA VAL A 230 -17.52 22.29 19.97
C VAL A 230 -18.09 22.09 21.37
N ALA A 231 -19.36 22.45 21.60
CA ALA A 231 -20.01 22.27 22.90
C ALA A 231 -20.13 20.81 23.34
N ARG A 232 -20.02 19.85 22.40
CA ARG A 232 -20.05 18.41 22.66
C ARG A 232 -18.66 17.80 22.91
N LEU A 233 -17.59 18.58 22.74
CA LEU A 233 -16.22 18.16 22.97
C LEU A 233 -15.70 18.76 24.29
N SER A 234 -15.33 17.91 25.25
CA SER A 234 -14.74 18.39 26.50
C SER A 234 -13.43 19.14 26.23
N GLN A 235 -13.12 20.18 27.01
CA GLN A 235 -11.89 20.96 26.83
C GLN A 235 -10.62 20.10 26.99
N ASN A 236 -10.65 19.12 27.89
CA ASN A 236 -9.53 18.22 28.19
C ASN A 236 -9.50 16.96 27.31
N GLU A 237 -10.31 16.91 26.26
CA GLU A 237 -10.42 15.75 25.38
C GLU A 237 -9.87 16.08 23.99
N SER A 238 -9.05 15.18 23.44
CA SER A 238 -8.62 15.28 22.05
C SER A 238 -9.77 14.97 21.11
N GLY A 239 -9.94 15.76 20.05
CA GLY A 239 -11.06 15.54 19.14
C GLY A 239 -11.05 16.36 17.87
N VAL A 240 -11.90 15.94 16.94
CA VAL A 240 -12.25 16.68 15.74
C VAL A 240 -13.67 17.20 15.87
N VAL A 241 -13.87 18.48 15.57
CA VAL A 241 -15.19 19.08 15.39
C VAL A 241 -15.42 19.27 13.89
N VAL A 242 -16.42 18.59 13.33
CA VAL A 242 -16.78 18.63 11.90
C VAL A 242 -18.10 19.38 11.76
N THR A 243 -18.02 20.66 11.44
CA THR A 243 -19.22 21.51 11.32
C THR A 243 -19.73 21.52 9.89
N SER A 244 -21.03 21.27 9.72
CA SER A 244 -21.69 21.43 8.42
C SER A 244 -21.77 22.92 8.07
N GLY A 245 -21.17 23.30 6.95
CA GLY A 245 -21.28 24.66 6.45
C GLY A 245 -22.63 24.93 5.80
N THR A 246 -23.11 26.17 5.94
CA THR A 246 -24.32 26.66 5.24
C THR A 246 -23.98 27.76 4.24
N ASP A 247 -22.87 28.47 4.45
CA ASP A 247 -22.49 29.62 3.63
C ASP A 247 -21.57 29.16 2.50
N ARG A 248 -21.99 29.36 1.25
CA ARG A 248 -21.14 29.04 0.12
C ARG A 248 -19.95 29.98 0.04
N LEU A 249 -18.74 29.44 -0.05
CA LEU A 249 -17.54 30.21 -0.29
C LEU A 249 -17.58 30.83 -1.69
N ARG A 250 -17.08 32.06 -1.85
CA ARG A 250 -16.97 32.69 -3.18
C ARG A 250 -15.88 32.00 -3.98
N ALA A 251 -16.20 31.57 -5.19
CA ALA A 251 -15.39 30.68 -6.03
C ALA A 251 -14.01 31.25 -6.50
N GLN A 252 -13.55 32.38 -5.97
CA GLN A 252 -12.30 33.05 -6.38
C GLN A 252 -11.45 33.57 -5.22
N SER A 253 -11.82 33.26 -3.97
CA SER A 253 -11.12 33.75 -2.80
C SER A 253 -9.84 32.93 -2.57
N PRO A 254 -8.64 33.54 -2.56
CA PRO A 254 -7.39 32.80 -2.40
C PRO A 254 -7.34 32.13 -1.03
N VAL A 255 -6.97 30.84 -0.99
CA VAL A 255 -6.82 30.10 0.25
C VAL A 255 -5.43 30.36 0.85
N ARG A 256 -5.41 30.88 2.08
CA ARG A 256 -4.20 31.08 2.89
C ARG A 256 -4.00 29.86 3.78
N VAL A 257 -2.80 29.30 3.75
CA VAL A 257 -2.45 28.08 4.47
C VAL A 257 -1.25 28.38 5.35
N SER A 258 -1.40 28.16 6.65
CA SER A 258 -0.32 28.25 7.62
C SER A 258 0.51 26.97 7.59
N ASP A 259 1.82 27.08 7.86
CA ASP A 259 2.69 25.91 8.02
C ASP A 259 2.29 25.12 9.28
N HIS A 260 1.78 23.91 9.08
CA HIS A 260 1.29 23.04 10.14
C HIS A 260 1.35 21.58 9.70
N PRO A 261 1.60 20.60 10.60
CA PRO A 261 1.62 19.18 10.22
C PRO A 261 0.34 18.67 9.54
N ILE A 262 -0.81 19.27 9.84
CA ILE A 262 -2.11 18.95 9.22
C ILE A 262 -2.20 19.43 7.75
N THR A 263 -1.48 20.50 7.40
CA THR A 263 -1.55 21.12 6.07
C THR A 263 -0.37 20.76 5.18
N ALA A 264 0.69 20.17 5.75
CA ALA A 264 1.98 19.95 5.10
C ALA A 264 1.92 19.12 3.81
N HIS A 265 1.03 18.13 3.73
CA HIS A 265 0.99 17.19 2.60
C HIS A 265 -0.14 17.41 1.61
N VAL A 266 -1.05 18.36 1.87
CA VAL A 266 -2.16 18.71 0.97
C VAL A 266 -1.65 19.65 -0.12
N ARG A 267 -1.83 19.27 -1.39
CA ARG A 267 -1.21 19.95 -2.53
C ARG A 267 -2.08 21.08 -3.08
N ASP A 268 -3.39 20.86 -3.15
CA ASP A 268 -4.33 21.80 -3.76
C ASP A 268 -5.47 22.19 -2.83
N TRP A 269 -5.18 23.14 -1.95
CA TRP A 269 -6.19 23.76 -1.08
C TRP A 269 -7.22 24.59 -1.85
N ASN A 270 -6.95 24.99 -3.09
CA ASN A 270 -7.91 25.78 -3.88
C ASN A 270 -9.07 24.92 -4.40
N LEU A 271 -8.91 23.59 -4.48
CA LEU A 271 -9.99 22.69 -4.84
C LEU A 271 -11.19 22.82 -3.88
N ILE A 272 -10.92 23.04 -2.59
CA ILE A 272 -11.95 23.30 -1.57
C ILE A 272 -12.77 24.55 -1.92
N ALA A 273 -12.11 25.60 -2.41
CA ALA A 273 -12.77 26.88 -2.65
C ALA A 273 -13.78 26.86 -3.82
N SER A 274 -13.78 25.81 -4.64
CA SER A 274 -14.66 25.70 -5.81
C SER A 274 -16.14 25.51 -5.44
N ASP A 275 -16.43 24.75 -4.38
CA ASP A 275 -17.78 24.36 -3.97
C ASP A 275 -17.99 24.29 -2.45
N ALA A 276 -17.02 24.73 -1.64
CA ALA A 276 -17.12 24.64 -0.18
C ALA A 276 -18.34 25.38 0.38
N LEU A 277 -19.06 24.68 1.26
CA LEU A 277 -19.95 25.28 2.25
C LEU A 277 -19.16 25.44 3.55
N VAL A 278 -19.17 26.64 4.12
CA VAL A 278 -18.37 27.00 5.30
C VAL A 278 -19.29 27.24 6.51
N GLY A 279 -18.90 26.70 7.64
CA GLY A 279 -19.54 26.84 8.94
C GLY A 279 -19.01 28.07 9.69
N ARG A 280 -19.70 28.45 10.76
CA ARG A 280 -19.23 29.54 11.63
C ARG A 280 -18.02 29.06 12.42
N PRO A 281 -16.92 29.83 12.47
CA PRO A 281 -15.75 29.44 13.25
C PRO A 281 -16.09 29.33 14.73
N PRO A 282 -15.38 28.46 15.46
CA PRO A 282 -15.58 28.33 16.89
C PRO A 282 -15.12 29.61 17.61
N ILE A 283 -15.83 29.98 18.68
CA ILE A 283 -15.44 31.10 19.53
C ILE A 283 -14.36 30.62 20.52
N GLY A 284 -13.35 31.47 20.76
CA GLY A 284 -12.30 31.23 21.76
C GLY A 284 -10.89 31.12 21.17
N GLU A 285 -10.00 30.44 21.90
CA GLU A 285 -8.59 30.27 21.55
C GLU A 285 -8.37 29.20 20.47
N TRP A 286 -8.79 29.51 19.25
CA TRP A 286 -8.55 28.68 18.08
C TRP A 286 -7.60 29.39 17.12
N THR A 287 -6.53 28.69 16.72
CA THR A 287 -5.55 29.20 15.75
C THR A 287 -5.96 28.77 14.36
N PRO A 288 -6.32 29.69 13.45
CA PRO A 288 -6.66 29.33 12.08
C PRO A 288 -5.40 28.86 11.33
N ILE A 289 -5.50 27.69 10.69
CA ILE A 289 -4.41 27.13 9.87
C ILE A 289 -4.76 27.09 8.38
N VAL A 290 -6.05 27.18 8.04
CA VAL A 290 -6.52 27.34 6.65
C VAL A 290 -7.65 28.36 6.65
N GLN A 291 -7.51 29.39 5.81
CA GLN A 291 -8.48 30.49 5.69
C GLN A 291 -8.71 30.85 4.23
N SER A 292 -9.89 31.37 3.90
CA SER A 292 -10.18 32.00 2.61
C SER A 292 -10.92 33.30 2.88
N ASP A 293 -10.34 34.43 2.45
CA ASP A 293 -10.74 35.78 2.87
C ASP A 293 -10.81 35.94 4.40
N ASP A 294 -12.00 36.20 4.94
CA ASP A 294 -12.31 36.34 6.36
C ASP A 294 -12.87 35.05 6.98
N ARG A 295 -13.00 33.98 6.18
CA ARG A 295 -13.58 32.70 6.60
C ARG A 295 -12.49 31.73 7.02
N VAL A 296 -12.63 31.15 8.21
CA VAL A 296 -11.77 30.06 8.67
C VAL A 296 -12.33 28.74 8.13
N LEU A 297 -11.48 27.94 7.50
CA LEU A 297 -11.83 26.61 6.99
C LEU A 297 -11.35 25.52 7.95
N VAL A 298 -10.15 25.68 8.49
CA VAL A 298 -9.55 24.76 9.47
C VAL A 298 -8.87 25.55 10.58
N ALA A 299 -9.11 25.16 11.82
CA ALA A 299 -8.46 25.72 12.99
C ALA A 299 -8.00 24.65 13.97
N VAL A 300 -6.99 24.95 14.77
CA VAL A 300 -6.46 24.05 15.79
C VAL A 300 -6.46 24.73 17.16
N ARG A 301 -6.58 23.92 18.19
CA ARG A 301 -6.37 24.32 19.58
C ARG A 301 -5.47 23.29 20.24
N ASP A 302 -4.31 23.69 20.74
CA ASP A 302 -3.34 22.74 21.34
C ASP A 302 -3.56 22.52 22.85
N HIS A 303 -4.19 23.48 23.55
CA HIS A 303 -4.40 23.43 24.99
C HIS A 303 -5.89 23.61 25.37
N PRO A 304 -6.38 22.93 26.44
CA PRO A 304 -5.66 22.00 27.31
C PRO A 304 -5.50 20.58 26.71
N ALA A 305 -6.25 20.26 25.66
CA ALA A 305 -6.04 19.09 24.81
C ALA A 305 -6.04 19.50 23.33
N ARG A 306 -5.36 18.71 22.49
CA ARG A 306 -5.28 19.00 21.06
C ARG A 306 -6.61 18.73 20.38
N GLN A 307 -7.15 19.73 19.69
CA GLN A 307 -8.40 19.66 18.97
C GLN A 307 -8.27 20.30 17.60
N VAL A 308 -9.01 19.76 16.64
CA VAL A 308 -9.06 20.26 15.26
C VAL A 308 -10.50 20.58 14.92
N TRP A 309 -10.75 21.81 14.46
CA TRP A 309 -12.04 22.20 13.92
C TRP A 309 -11.94 22.23 12.39
N VAL A 310 -12.84 21.51 11.73
CA VAL A 310 -12.99 21.46 10.28
C VAL A 310 -14.36 22.01 9.93
N GLY A 311 -14.36 23.23 9.40
CA GLY A 311 -15.57 24.00 9.17
C GLY A 311 -16.02 24.08 7.73
N PHE A 312 -15.59 23.17 6.87
CA PHE A 312 -15.99 23.18 5.47
C PHE A 312 -16.49 21.81 5.01
N ASN A 313 -17.37 21.81 4.02
CA ASN A 313 -17.75 20.63 3.26
C ASN A 313 -17.66 20.95 1.76
N SER A 314 -16.95 20.12 0.99
CA SER A 314 -16.70 20.30 -0.45
C SER A 314 -16.76 18.94 -1.14
N ASP A 315 -17.67 18.80 -2.11
CA ASP A 315 -17.83 17.56 -2.89
C ASP A 315 -16.64 17.34 -3.83
N ALA A 316 -16.06 18.42 -4.36
CA ALA A 316 -14.86 18.38 -5.18
C ALA A 316 -13.66 17.88 -4.36
N PHE A 317 -13.44 18.44 -3.17
CA PHE A 317 -12.36 18.02 -2.29
C PHE A 317 -12.53 16.57 -1.84
N ALA A 318 -13.75 16.17 -1.45
CA ALA A 318 -14.02 14.81 -0.96
C ALA A 318 -13.79 13.69 -2.00
N ARG A 319 -13.70 14.04 -3.29
CA ARG A 319 -13.34 13.11 -4.38
C ARG A 319 -11.85 13.09 -4.72
N SER A 320 -11.05 13.92 -4.07
CA SER A 320 -9.62 14.05 -4.32
C SER A 320 -8.78 13.11 -3.45
N THR A 321 -7.52 12.89 -3.83
CA THR A 321 -6.53 12.22 -2.98
C THR A 321 -6.18 13.03 -1.75
N ASP A 322 -6.25 14.36 -1.87
CA ASP A 322 -5.90 15.29 -0.81
C ASP A 322 -6.86 15.21 0.38
N PHE A 323 -8.11 14.78 0.16
CA PHE A 323 -9.04 14.46 1.25
C PHE A 323 -8.53 13.35 2.16
N VAL A 324 -7.99 12.27 1.58
CA VAL A 324 -7.44 11.13 2.34
C VAL A 324 -6.20 11.56 3.11
N ILE A 325 -5.33 12.33 2.46
CA ILE A 325 -4.10 12.86 3.07
C ILE A 325 -4.44 13.76 4.26
N PHE A 326 -5.32 14.76 4.04
CA PHE A 326 -5.76 15.69 5.08
C PHE A 326 -6.32 14.95 6.30
N TRP A 327 -7.26 14.03 6.10
CA TRP A 327 -7.85 13.31 7.23
C TRP A 327 -6.85 12.39 7.95
N THR A 328 -5.90 11.80 7.23
CA THR A 328 -4.82 11.03 7.84
C THR A 328 -3.95 11.92 8.73
N ASP A 329 -3.56 13.09 8.24
CA ASP A 329 -2.73 14.05 8.99
C ASP A 329 -3.49 14.62 10.21
N VAL A 330 -4.80 14.89 10.08
CA VAL A 330 -5.67 15.28 11.21
C VAL A 330 -5.64 14.20 12.29
N PHE A 331 -5.92 12.93 11.94
CA PHE A 331 -5.98 11.86 12.92
C PHE A 331 -4.61 11.54 13.54
N ASP A 332 -3.54 11.61 12.75
CA ASP A 332 -2.17 11.42 13.24
C ASP A 332 -1.75 12.54 14.19
N SER A 333 -2.09 13.79 13.87
CA SER A 333 -1.79 14.95 14.73
C SER A 333 -2.48 14.85 16.10
N LEU A 334 -3.70 14.28 16.14
CA LEU A 334 -4.49 14.09 17.35
C LEU A 334 -4.02 12.88 18.17
N GLY A 335 -3.55 11.83 17.50
CA GLY A 335 -3.02 10.62 18.14
C GLY A 335 -1.72 10.86 18.92
N GLY A 336 -0.86 11.74 18.43
CA GLY A 336 0.53 11.88 18.90
C GLY A 336 0.73 12.43 20.32
N SER A 337 -0.29 12.97 20.98
CA SER A 337 -0.13 13.70 22.25
C SER A 337 -0.14 12.84 23.52
N SER A 338 -0.65 11.60 23.49
CA SER A 338 -0.96 10.88 24.73
C SER A 338 -0.77 9.35 24.72
N GLY A 339 -0.33 8.75 23.61
CA GLY A 339 -0.06 7.32 23.53
C GLY A 339 1.19 7.02 22.71
N SER A 340 2.25 6.56 23.36
CA SER A 340 3.42 6.02 22.67
C SER A 340 3.48 4.52 22.84
N GLU A 341 3.80 3.80 21.77
CA GLU A 341 3.97 2.35 21.75
C GLU A 341 5.34 2.00 21.18
N PHE A 342 6.03 1.05 21.79
CA PHE A 342 7.27 0.53 21.22
C PHE A 342 6.97 -0.47 20.11
N ARG A 343 7.57 -0.24 18.94
CA ARG A 343 7.50 -1.15 17.80
C ARG A 343 8.90 -1.63 17.44
N ILE A 344 8.98 -2.88 16.98
CA ILE A 344 10.23 -3.41 16.42
C ILE A 344 10.53 -2.63 15.16
N ASP A 345 11.72 -2.04 15.09
CA ASP A 345 12.22 -1.39 13.90
C ASP A 345 12.47 -2.47 12.83
N PRO A 346 11.69 -2.50 11.74
CA PRO A 346 11.80 -3.55 10.73
C PRO A 346 13.18 -3.55 10.06
N SER A 347 13.93 -2.44 10.09
CA SER A 347 15.29 -2.40 9.55
C SER A 347 16.24 -3.36 10.28
N THR A 348 15.97 -3.67 11.55
CA THR A 348 16.73 -4.69 12.30
C THR A 348 16.42 -6.13 11.86
N LEU A 349 15.30 -6.36 11.18
CA LEU A 349 14.91 -7.69 10.69
C LEU A 349 15.41 -7.98 9.26
N ILE A 350 15.98 -6.99 8.55
CA ILE A 350 16.30 -7.11 7.12
C ILE A 350 17.48 -8.07 6.86
N ASP A 351 18.43 -8.23 7.79
CA ASP A 351 19.53 -9.17 7.60
C ASP A 351 19.07 -10.64 7.61
N VAL A 352 17.93 -10.96 8.22
CA VAL A 352 17.43 -12.35 8.32
C VAL A 352 16.84 -12.84 6.99
N LYS A 353 16.19 -11.96 6.21
CA LYS A 353 15.63 -12.36 4.90
C LYS A 353 16.70 -12.58 3.84
N LEU A 354 17.81 -11.85 3.91
CA LEU A 354 18.93 -12.04 2.98
C LEU A 354 19.67 -13.35 3.27
N ALA A 355 19.85 -13.71 4.56
CA ALA A 355 20.46 -14.98 4.96
C ALA A 355 19.66 -16.19 4.45
N LYS A 356 18.31 -16.11 4.45
CA LYS A 356 17.46 -17.17 3.88
C LYS A 356 17.60 -17.33 2.36
N SER A 357 17.96 -16.27 1.63
CA SER A 357 18.26 -16.37 0.19
C SER A 357 19.68 -16.87 -0.11
N LEU A 358 20.62 -16.70 0.83
CA LEU A 358 22.02 -17.14 0.66
C LEU A 358 22.24 -18.61 1.08
N SER A 359 21.27 -19.23 1.75
CA SER A 359 21.27 -20.67 2.05
C SER A 359 20.73 -21.56 0.91
N GLU A 360 20.31 -20.97 -0.21
CA GLU A 360 20.09 -21.76 -1.44
C GLU A 360 21.45 -22.02 -2.09
N PRO A 361 21.86 -23.29 -2.27
CA PRO A 361 23.18 -23.62 -2.77
C PRO A 361 23.36 -23.07 -4.18
N GLU A 362 24.31 -22.15 -4.37
CA GLU A 362 24.80 -21.75 -5.69
C GLU A 362 25.39 -22.98 -6.40
N SER A 363 24.58 -23.60 -7.26
CA SER A 363 25.01 -24.72 -8.10
C SER A 363 26.09 -24.24 -9.06
N GLY A 364 27.32 -24.75 -8.89
CA GLY A 364 28.49 -24.44 -9.70
C GLY A 364 28.24 -24.68 -11.20
N ARG A 365 28.52 -23.65 -12.01
CA ARG A 365 28.48 -23.70 -13.47
C ARG A 365 29.65 -24.53 -14.01
N SER A 366 29.37 -25.75 -14.46
CA SER A 366 30.29 -26.52 -15.31
C SER A 366 29.91 -26.39 -16.79
N ALA A 367 30.91 -26.21 -17.64
CA ALA A 367 30.76 -26.01 -19.08
C ALA A 367 30.60 -27.36 -19.80
N ALA A 368 29.43 -27.63 -20.39
CA ALA A 368 29.27 -28.72 -21.34
C ALA A 368 28.19 -28.48 -22.41
N SER A 369 28.63 -28.59 -23.67
CA SER A 369 27.96 -29.20 -24.83
C SER A 369 26.49 -28.85 -25.10
N THR A 370 26.26 -27.74 -25.82
CA THR A 370 24.97 -27.36 -26.42
C THR A 370 24.64 -28.21 -27.66
N ILE A 371 23.57 -28.99 -27.61
CA ILE A 371 22.88 -29.49 -28.81
C ILE A 371 21.92 -28.39 -29.30
N ASP A 372 21.95 -28.15 -30.61
CA ASP A 372 21.39 -26.98 -31.33
C ASP A 372 19.84 -26.94 -31.35
N LEU A 373 19.25 -26.65 -30.18
CA LEU A 373 17.80 -26.44 -29.96
C LEU A 373 17.20 -25.38 -30.90
N THR A 374 18.04 -24.48 -31.39
CA THR A 374 17.73 -23.42 -32.35
C THR A 374 17.17 -23.96 -33.66
N ARG A 375 17.67 -25.12 -34.14
CA ARG A 375 17.19 -25.73 -35.39
C ARG A 375 15.82 -26.37 -35.24
N ALA A 376 15.54 -26.97 -34.09
CA ALA A 376 14.24 -27.60 -33.82
C ALA A 376 13.11 -26.55 -33.76
N LEU A 377 13.35 -25.42 -33.08
CA LEU A 377 12.39 -24.32 -32.97
C LEU A 377 12.08 -23.64 -34.31
N LEU A 378 13.08 -23.50 -35.19
CA LEU A 378 12.89 -22.88 -36.52
C LEU A 378 11.94 -23.71 -37.41
N ILE A 379 12.08 -25.04 -37.36
CA ILE A 379 11.23 -25.97 -38.12
C ILE A 379 9.78 -25.91 -37.63
N THR A 380 9.56 -25.85 -36.31
CA THR A 380 8.20 -25.77 -35.74
C THR A 380 7.51 -24.45 -36.07
N ALA A 381 8.25 -23.34 -36.07
CA ALA A 381 7.71 -22.02 -36.42
C ALA A 381 7.26 -21.93 -37.90
N LEU A 382 8.05 -22.51 -38.82
CA LEU A 382 7.70 -22.56 -40.25
C LEU A 382 6.44 -23.40 -40.51
N ALA A 383 6.27 -24.52 -39.80
CA ALA A 383 5.07 -25.36 -39.91
C ALA A 383 3.80 -24.61 -39.46
N PHE A 384 3.88 -23.82 -38.38
CA PHE A 384 2.75 -23.04 -37.89
C PHE A 384 2.33 -21.92 -38.86
N LEU A 385 3.30 -21.25 -39.50
CA LEU A 385 3.02 -20.19 -40.46
C LEU A 385 2.26 -20.72 -41.69
N ALA A 386 2.59 -21.93 -42.15
CA ALA A 386 1.92 -22.58 -43.28
C ALA A 386 0.46 -22.95 -42.97
N VAL A 387 0.16 -23.38 -41.74
CA VAL A 387 -1.22 -23.71 -41.32
C VAL A 387 -2.08 -22.44 -41.21
N ALA A 388 -1.50 -21.35 -40.70
CA ALA A 388 -2.21 -20.09 -40.55
C ALA A 388 -2.60 -19.46 -41.90
N THR A 389 -1.73 -19.54 -42.92
CA THR A 389 -2.04 -19.03 -44.27
C THR A 389 -3.11 -19.86 -44.98
N MET A 390 -3.13 -21.18 -44.78
CA MET A 390 -4.21 -22.04 -45.30
C MET A 390 -5.57 -21.71 -44.69
N LEU A 391 -5.64 -21.48 -43.37
CA LEU A 391 -6.88 -21.12 -42.69
C LEU A 391 -7.40 -19.73 -43.11
N TRP A 392 -6.49 -18.79 -43.37
CA TRP A 392 -6.86 -17.44 -43.81
C TRP A 392 -7.56 -17.43 -45.17
N ASN A 393 -7.06 -18.20 -46.12
CA ASN A 393 -7.65 -18.27 -47.47
C ASN A 393 -9.00 -19.02 -47.51
N GLY A 394 -9.28 -19.88 -46.51
CA GLY A 394 -10.51 -20.65 -46.44
C GLY A 394 -11.76 -19.88 -45.98
N LEU A 395 -11.63 -18.73 -45.32
CA LEU A 395 -12.77 -18.00 -44.72
C LEU A 395 -13.35 -16.87 -45.59
N GLY A 396 -12.90 -16.70 -46.84
CA GLY A 396 -13.22 -15.55 -47.69
C GLY A 396 -14.62 -15.49 -48.33
N SER A 397 -15.60 -16.32 -47.96
CA SER A 397 -16.94 -16.27 -48.58
C SER A 397 -18.07 -16.44 -47.57
N VAL A 398 -18.37 -15.37 -46.83
CA VAL A 398 -19.65 -15.26 -46.12
C VAL A 398 -20.36 -14.01 -46.62
N LYS A 399 -21.39 -14.21 -47.47
CA LYS A 399 -22.27 -13.12 -47.93
C LYS A 399 -22.98 -12.50 -46.71
N PRO A 400 -23.03 -11.15 -46.61
CA PRO A 400 -23.74 -10.50 -45.52
C PRO A 400 -25.26 -10.74 -45.64
N PRO A 401 -25.99 -10.89 -44.52
CA PRO A 401 -27.43 -11.07 -44.53
C PRO A 401 -28.14 -9.76 -44.88
N THR A 402 -29.07 -9.84 -45.83
CA THR A 402 -29.97 -8.74 -46.21
C THR A 402 -30.90 -8.42 -45.05
N ILE A 403 -30.78 -7.22 -44.47
CA ILE A 403 -31.65 -6.75 -43.40
C ILE A 403 -32.93 -6.19 -44.03
N THR A 404 -34.05 -6.91 -43.87
CA THR A 404 -35.39 -6.46 -44.23
C THR A 404 -35.88 -5.45 -43.19
N GLN A 405 -36.08 -4.20 -43.61
CA GLN A 405 -36.50 -3.09 -42.77
C GLN A 405 -38.03 -3.15 -42.58
N ASP A 406 -38.48 -3.60 -41.41
CA ASP A 406 -39.90 -3.71 -41.09
C ASP A 406 -40.47 -2.35 -40.66
N ARG A 407 -41.60 -1.97 -41.27
CA ARG A 407 -42.17 -0.61 -41.26
C ARG A 407 -43.03 -0.41 -40.01
N HIS A 408 -42.75 0.66 -39.27
CA HIS A 408 -43.51 1.15 -38.12
C HIS A 408 -45.04 1.15 -38.33
N ARG A 409 -45.76 0.43 -37.46
CA ARG A 409 -47.19 0.63 -37.19
C ARG A 409 -47.36 1.75 -36.16
N SER A 410 -48.09 2.80 -36.53
CA SER A 410 -48.52 3.88 -35.65
C SER A 410 -49.62 3.39 -34.71
N VAL A 411 -49.50 3.66 -33.40
CA VAL A 411 -50.58 3.44 -32.43
C VAL A 411 -51.22 4.79 -32.11
N ALA A 412 -52.52 4.87 -32.36
CA ALA A 412 -53.36 6.04 -32.14
C ALA A 412 -53.60 6.31 -30.65
N ALA A 413 -53.61 7.59 -30.29
CA ALA A 413 -53.97 8.10 -28.97
C ALA A 413 -55.48 7.97 -28.71
N LYS A 414 -55.83 7.60 -27.48
CA LYS A 414 -57.20 7.51 -26.96
C LYS A 414 -57.46 8.74 -26.07
N PRO A 415 -58.54 9.52 -26.26
CA PRO A 415 -58.85 10.63 -25.37
C PRO A 415 -59.53 10.12 -24.09
N LEU A 416 -59.15 10.71 -22.95
CA LEU A 416 -59.84 10.56 -21.67
C LEU A 416 -60.87 11.70 -21.55
N ALA A 417 -62.07 11.32 -21.12
CA ALA A 417 -63.17 12.20 -20.74
C ALA A 417 -63.10 12.56 -19.26
#